data_AF-A0A9N8ZE08-F1
#
_entry.id   AF-A0A9N8ZE08-F1
#
_cell.length_a   1.000
_cell.length_b   1.000
_cell.length_c   1.000
_cell.angle_alpha   90.00
_cell.angle_beta   90.00
_cell.angle_gamma   90.00
#
_symmetry.space_group_name_H-M   'P 1'
#
loop_
_entity.id
_entity.type
_entity.pdbx_description
1 polymer ?
#
loop_
_entity_poly.entity_id
_entity_poly.type
_entity_poly.pdbx_seq_one_letter_code
_entity_poly.pdbx_strand_id
1 'polypeptide(L)'
;MTDSRETEQDPLQLLKKFITNNLKLQLLDEKNNVVDTLRDATYIQFDSFEPIDKNKPTLFKGQSQKGYPLSILYHATITKDLEFPKYNEDATNKKLTERLNFTERKHWVAYLNGHSALLNDLDKNIYGKTSEKRRHDNSADSDHQNAVEIKRQKKARFDSDKIWMEIYQKEYQATSNWPWEESLESKDKEQDYSAFIQLADTHFLKRNHALIPQDKSRNLESYAKTHYRPDVKQSQKPPRNPLIIVPQSPSAFITMFNIKQLLQDARYEDQAILRNSNKKDNTVTIIRNGKEYEFTDQVENFQQADWNRVVCVITDGSEWLFKKYCWKTPEDTFKNVPGVYFKYTHDEVKKNVIFWRNIYYINIHQNLRHKDAEAYTEFWNIVEKARRY
;
A
#
# COMPACT_ATOMS: atom_id res chain seq x y z
N MET A 1 53.22 9.11 -28.16
CA MET A 1 52.50 10.38 -28.03
C MET A 1 51.64 10.27 -26.80
N THR A 2 52.14 10.86 -25.71
CA THR A 2 51.52 10.89 -24.38
C THR A 2 50.25 11.74 -24.44
N ASP A 3 49.11 11.13 -24.14
CA ASP A 3 47.80 11.77 -24.18
C ASP A 3 47.63 12.62 -22.91
N SER A 4 47.94 13.90 -23.03
CA SER A 4 47.86 14.90 -21.96
C SER A 4 46.41 15.35 -21.70
N ARG A 5 45.54 14.47 -21.19
CA ARG A 5 44.13 14.79 -20.87
C ARG A 5 43.61 14.25 -19.52
N GLU A 6 44.47 14.09 -18.51
CA GLU A 6 44.06 13.60 -17.18
C GLU A 6 44.02 14.65 -16.05
N THR A 7 44.12 15.95 -16.33
CA THR A 7 44.26 16.98 -15.27
C THR A 7 43.09 17.98 -15.14
N GLU A 8 41.86 17.60 -15.45
CA GLU A 8 40.68 18.31 -14.93
C GLU A 8 39.67 17.30 -14.38
N GLN A 9 39.78 16.96 -13.09
CA GLN A 9 38.75 16.13 -12.44
C GLN A 9 37.44 16.94 -12.35
N ASP A 10 36.36 16.35 -12.86
CA ASP A 10 35.02 16.96 -12.84
C ASP A 10 34.61 17.31 -11.39
N PRO A 11 34.20 18.56 -11.11
CA PRO A 11 33.79 18.99 -9.76
C PRO A 11 32.71 18.10 -9.12
N LEU A 12 31.87 17.44 -9.92
CA LEU A 12 30.88 16.48 -9.42
C LEU A 12 31.52 15.22 -8.83
N GLN A 13 32.56 14.70 -9.48
CA GLN A 13 33.28 13.53 -8.99
C GLN A 13 34.06 13.84 -7.73
N LEU A 14 34.66 15.04 -7.63
CA LEU A 14 35.33 15.50 -6.43
C LEU A 14 34.37 15.61 -5.25
N LEU A 15 33.19 16.17 -5.49
CA LEU A 15 32.16 16.31 -4.46
C LEU A 15 31.56 14.95 -4.04
N LYS A 16 31.45 13.99 -4.96
CA LYS A 16 31.08 12.61 -4.63
C LYS A 16 32.17 11.92 -3.80
N LYS A 17 33.43 12.02 -4.21
CA LYS A 17 34.60 11.50 -3.47
C LYS A 17 34.68 12.09 -2.06
N PHE A 18 34.31 13.36 -1.88
CA PHE A 18 34.23 14.00 -0.56
C PHE A 18 33.29 13.26 0.39
N ILE A 19 32.09 12.90 -0.05
CA ILE A 19 31.11 12.19 0.79
C ILE A 19 31.55 10.74 1.05
N THR A 20 32.12 10.08 0.04
CA THR A 20 32.52 8.67 0.16
C THR A 20 33.78 8.49 1.03
N ASN A 21 34.71 9.45 0.98
CA ASN A 21 36.04 9.32 1.61
C ASN A 21 36.27 10.26 2.82
N ASN A 22 35.27 11.05 3.24
CA ASN A 22 35.39 12.07 4.32
C ASN A 22 36.60 13.02 4.11
N LEU A 23 36.78 13.53 2.89
CA LEU A 23 37.83 14.51 2.60
C LEU A 23 37.58 15.82 3.37
N LYS A 24 38.63 16.56 3.74
CA LYS A 24 38.48 17.88 4.37
C LYS A 24 38.24 18.95 3.28
N LEU A 25 37.24 19.80 3.49
CA LEU A 25 36.86 20.86 2.56
C LEU A 25 37.04 22.22 3.22
N GLN A 26 37.69 23.14 2.51
CA GLN A 26 37.91 24.51 2.96
C GLN A 26 37.30 25.49 1.94
N LEU A 27 36.60 26.49 2.45
CA LEU A 27 36.11 27.60 1.65
C LEU A 27 37.15 28.72 1.70
N LEU A 28 37.51 29.29 0.56
CA LEU A 28 38.55 30.31 0.44
C LEU A 28 37.98 31.62 -0.10
N ASP A 29 38.36 32.74 0.49
CA ASP A 29 38.09 34.09 -0.01
C ASP A 29 38.98 34.43 -1.23
N GLU A 30 38.78 35.59 -1.86
CA GLU A 30 39.61 36.16 -2.95
C GLU A 30 41.10 36.25 -2.59
N LYS A 31 41.42 36.25 -1.29
CA LYS A 31 42.80 36.31 -0.74
C LYS A 31 43.34 34.94 -0.29
N ASN A 32 42.65 33.83 -0.59
CA ASN A 32 43.00 32.48 -0.14
C ASN A 32 43.02 32.27 1.39
N ASN A 33 42.23 33.07 2.13
CA ASN A 33 42.00 32.84 3.56
C ASN A 33 40.82 31.89 3.75
N VAL A 34 40.90 31.02 4.76
CA VAL A 34 39.82 30.08 5.10
C VAL A 34 38.63 30.83 5.70
N VAL A 35 37.43 30.60 5.17
CA VAL A 35 36.18 31.25 5.61
C VAL A 35 35.14 30.20 6.01
N ASP A 36 34.30 30.53 7.00
CA ASP A 36 33.27 29.60 7.50
C ASP A 36 31.94 29.70 6.73
N THR A 37 31.71 30.80 6.01
CA THR A 37 30.43 31.10 5.35
C THR A 37 30.55 31.12 3.83
N LEU A 38 29.64 30.41 3.15
CA LEU A 38 29.59 30.27 1.68
C LEU A 38 29.42 31.60 0.91
N ARG A 39 28.99 32.67 1.59
CA ARG A 39 28.83 34.01 1.00
C ARG A 39 30.16 34.67 0.70
N ASP A 40 31.06 34.59 1.67
CA ASP A 40 32.35 35.27 1.70
C ASP A 40 33.45 34.42 1.04
N ALA A 41 33.15 33.15 0.75
CA ALA A 41 33.99 32.29 -0.06
C ALA A 41 33.86 32.65 -1.54
N THR A 42 34.97 32.70 -2.27
CA THR A 42 35.01 32.80 -3.76
C THR A 42 35.44 31.47 -4.39
N TYR A 43 36.26 30.69 -3.68
CA TYR A 43 36.72 29.37 -4.12
C TYR A 43 36.37 28.27 -3.12
N ILE A 44 36.16 27.07 -3.63
CA ILE A 44 35.96 25.84 -2.85
C ILE A 44 37.18 24.95 -3.11
N GLN A 45 37.96 24.69 -2.06
CA GLN A 45 39.12 23.80 -2.13
C GLN A 45 38.77 22.43 -1.56
N PHE A 46 39.03 21.39 -2.35
CA PHE A 46 38.92 20.00 -1.94
C PHE A 46 40.33 19.48 -1.65
N ASP A 47 40.69 19.34 -0.38
CA ASP A 47 42.00 18.81 0.05
C ASP A 47 43.21 19.40 -0.71
N SER A 48 44.02 18.57 -1.40
CA SER A 48 45.21 19.00 -2.16
C SER A 48 44.93 19.41 -3.61
N PHE A 49 43.66 19.53 -4.02
CA PHE A 49 43.28 19.91 -5.38
C PHE A 49 43.19 21.43 -5.56
N GLU A 50 43.29 21.90 -6.80
CA GLU A 50 43.22 23.32 -7.13
C GLU A 50 41.87 23.95 -6.70
N PRO A 51 41.86 25.19 -6.19
CA PRO A 51 40.64 25.88 -5.79
C PRO A 51 39.68 26.05 -6.97
N ILE A 52 38.44 25.57 -6.82
CA ILE A 52 37.41 25.67 -7.87
C ILE A 52 36.51 26.85 -7.57
N ASP A 53 36.23 27.69 -8.58
CA ASP A 53 35.29 28.80 -8.47
C ASP A 53 33.89 28.29 -8.07
N LYS A 54 33.31 28.90 -7.04
CA LYS A 54 31.96 28.60 -6.52
C LYS A 54 30.85 28.71 -7.57
N ASN A 55 31.05 29.53 -8.60
CA ASN A 55 30.07 29.79 -9.66
C ASN A 55 30.29 28.95 -10.92
N LYS A 56 31.33 28.10 -10.96
CA LYS A 56 31.58 27.21 -12.09
C LYS A 56 30.35 26.31 -12.30
N PRO A 57 29.70 26.36 -13.48
CA PRO A 57 28.55 25.51 -13.77
C PRO A 57 29.00 24.06 -13.88
N THR A 58 28.25 23.16 -13.25
CA THR A 58 28.54 21.73 -13.23
C THR A 58 27.77 20.99 -14.33
N LEU A 59 28.18 19.74 -14.62
CA LEU A 59 27.47 18.88 -15.58
C LEU A 59 26.11 18.39 -15.07
N PHE A 60 25.75 18.69 -13.82
CA PHE A 60 24.44 18.38 -13.25
C PHE A 60 23.42 19.41 -13.74
N LYS A 61 22.60 18.98 -14.70
CA LYS A 61 21.58 19.81 -15.36
C LYS A 61 20.22 19.57 -14.70
N GLY A 62 19.53 20.64 -14.36
CA GLY A 62 18.11 20.61 -13.99
C GLY A 62 17.19 20.67 -15.19
N GLN A 63 15.92 20.98 -14.95
CA GLN A 63 14.89 21.11 -16.01
C GLN A 63 15.24 22.16 -17.07
N SER A 64 16.03 23.18 -16.72
CA SER A 64 16.36 24.30 -17.61
C SER A 64 17.56 24.06 -18.53
N GLN A 65 18.13 22.85 -18.62
CA GLN A 65 19.33 22.50 -19.41
C GLN A 65 20.62 23.27 -19.05
N LYS A 66 20.53 24.34 -18.26
CA LYS A 66 21.62 25.08 -17.62
C LYS A 66 22.17 24.27 -16.45
N GLY A 67 23.49 24.12 -16.38
CA GLY A 67 24.16 23.45 -15.27
C GLY A 67 24.12 24.28 -14.00
N TYR A 68 23.87 23.65 -12.85
CA TYR A 68 23.86 24.37 -11.58
C TYR A 68 25.29 24.76 -11.16
N PRO A 69 25.47 25.95 -10.56
CA PRO A 69 26.75 26.35 -9.97
C PRO A 69 27.12 25.43 -8.81
N LEU A 70 28.43 25.25 -8.61
CA LEU A 70 28.99 24.36 -7.59
C LEU A 70 28.53 24.73 -6.17
N SER A 71 28.35 26.02 -5.86
CA SER A 71 27.88 26.52 -4.57
C SER A 71 26.52 25.93 -4.14
N ILE A 72 25.60 25.72 -5.08
CA ILE A 72 24.26 25.18 -4.81
C ILE A 72 24.32 23.69 -4.52
N LEU A 73 25.11 22.98 -5.31
CA LEU A 73 25.31 21.55 -5.13
C LEU A 73 26.02 21.24 -3.81
N TYR A 74 27.01 22.07 -3.44
CA TYR A 74 27.67 22.04 -2.15
C TYR A 74 26.71 22.34 -0.99
N HIS A 75 25.85 23.36 -1.13
CA HIS A 75 24.83 23.63 -0.11
C HIS A 75 23.89 22.44 0.06
N ALA A 76 23.45 21.84 -1.04
CA ALA A 76 22.58 20.66 -1.05
C ALA A 76 23.25 19.40 -0.48
N THR A 77 24.58 19.30 -0.51
CA THR A 77 25.31 18.15 0.07
C THR A 77 25.49 18.25 1.56
N ILE A 78 25.82 19.43 2.08
CA ILE A 78 25.90 19.65 3.53
C ILE A 78 24.54 19.46 4.18
N THR A 79 23.50 19.96 3.51
CA THR A 79 22.13 19.90 4.01
C THR A 79 21.40 18.61 3.64
N LYS A 80 22.11 17.54 3.24
CA LYS A 80 21.49 16.28 2.77
C LYS A 80 20.50 15.68 3.78
N ASP A 81 20.77 15.84 5.08
CA ASP A 81 19.98 15.25 6.17
C ASP A 81 18.80 16.14 6.61
N LEU A 82 18.69 17.37 6.09
CA LEU A 82 17.63 18.31 6.44
C LEU A 82 16.37 18.11 5.57
N GLU A 83 15.19 18.28 6.17
CA GLU A 83 13.93 18.33 5.44
C GLU A 83 13.88 19.48 4.43
N PHE A 84 13.07 19.35 3.38
CA PHE A 84 12.97 20.35 2.30
C PHE A 84 12.57 21.76 2.76
N PRO A 85 11.61 21.95 3.68
CA PRO A 85 11.27 23.28 4.18
C PRO A 85 12.46 23.97 4.87
N LYS A 86 13.16 23.24 5.76
CA LYS A 86 14.35 23.75 6.48
C LYS A 86 15.52 24.04 5.55
N TYR A 87 15.69 23.23 4.49
CA TYR A 87 16.65 23.50 3.42
C TYR A 87 16.36 24.82 2.70
N ASN A 88 15.09 25.07 2.38
CA ASN A 88 14.70 26.33 1.72
C ASN A 88 14.89 27.55 2.62
N GLU A 89 14.63 27.40 3.92
CA GLU A 89 14.94 28.43 4.92
C GLU A 89 16.45 28.70 4.99
N ASP A 90 17.28 27.66 5.05
CA ASP A 90 18.74 27.80 5.08
C ASP A 90 19.31 28.39 3.78
N ALA A 91 18.77 28.01 2.62
CA ALA A 91 19.12 28.61 1.33
C ALA A 91 18.75 30.09 1.26
N THR A 92 17.62 30.48 1.87
CA THR A 92 17.19 31.87 1.99
C THR A 92 18.10 32.64 2.96
N ASN A 93 18.42 32.04 4.10
CA ASN A 93 19.33 32.60 5.10
C ASN A 93 20.75 32.75 4.59
N LYS A 94 21.18 31.92 3.63
CA LYS A 94 22.47 32.02 2.94
C LYS A 94 22.44 32.89 1.68
N LYS A 95 21.26 33.40 1.27
CA LYS A 95 21.07 34.26 0.07
C LYS A 95 21.64 33.62 -1.20
N LEU A 96 21.36 32.34 -1.45
CA LEU A 96 21.75 31.68 -2.69
C LEU A 96 20.93 32.20 -3.87
N THR A 97 21.59 32.44 -5.00
CA THR A 97 20.99 33.02 -6.23
C THR A 97 19.97 32.10 -6.89
N GLU A 98 20.22 30.79 -6.87
CA GLU A 98 19.30 29.76 -7.38
C GLU A 98 19.14 28.64 -6.32
N ARG A 99 18.08 27.83 -6.45
CA ARG A 99 17.72 26.76 -5.50
C ARG A 99 17.38 25.49 -6.26
N LEU A 100 17.62 24.33 -5.66
CA LEU A 100 17.17 23.07 -6.24
C LEU A 100 15.68 22.87 -5.96
N ASN A 101 14.93 22.46 -6.98
CA ASN A 101 13.55 22.02 -6.79
C ASN A 101 13.52 20.70 -6.00
N PHE A 102 12.37 20.34 -5.41
CA PHE A 102 12.23 19.14 -4.59
C PHE A 102 12.69 17.87 -5.33
N THR A 103 12.25 17.72 -6.58
CA THR A 103 12.61 16.59 -7.44
C THR A 103 14.11 16.56 -7.73
N GLU A 104 14.71 17.71 -8.06
CA GLU A 104 16.13 17.84 -8.40
C GLU A 104 17.03 17.56 -7.19
N ARG A 105 16.64 18.05 -6.01
CA ARG A 105 17.34 17.75 -4.75
C ARG A 105 17.28 16.27 -4.42
N LYS A 106 16.13 15.62 -4.64
CA LYS A 106 15.98 14.17 -4.46
C LYS A 106 16.89 13.40 -5.41
N HIS A 107 16.96 13.79 -6.68
CA HIS A 107 17.88 13.19 -7.66
C HIS A 107 19.34 13.43 -7.31
N TRP A 108 19.68 14.62 -6.83
CA TRP A 108 21.02 14.95 -6.38
C TRP A 108 21.48 14.07 -5.21
N VAL A 109 20.65 13.92 -4.18
CA VAL A 109 20.94 13.04 -3.05
C VAL A 109 21.06 11.57 -3.48
N ALA A 110 20.22 11.12 -4.41
CA ALA A 110 20.32 9.78 -4.99
C ALA A 110 21.64 9.56 -5.76
N TYR A 111 22.10 10.58 -6.51
CA TYR A 111 23.37 10.56 -7.23
C TYR A 111 24.57 10.45 -6.27
N LEU A 112 24.56 11.20 -5.18
CA LEU A 112 25.60 11.16 -4.14
C LEU A 112 25.69 9.79 -3.47
N ASN A 113 24.54 9.17 -3.20
CA ASN A 113 24.46 7.83 -2.62
C ASN A 113 24.80 6.72 -3.63
N GLY A 114 25.17 7.06 -4.87
CA GLY A 114 25.53 6.09 -5.91
C GLY A 114 24.33 5.33 -6.52
N HIS A 115 23.10 5.77 -6.25
CA HIS A 115 21.88 5.08 -6.69
C HIS A 115 21.38 5.51 -8.07
N SER A 116 21.99 6.52 -8.72
CA SER A 116 21.58 6.96 -10.06
C SER A 116 22.75 7.37 -10.96
N ALA A 117 22.72 6.92 -12.22
CA ALA A 117 23.46 7.54 -13.32
C ALA A 117 22.92 8.96 -13.56
N LEU A 118 23.74 9.84 -14.14
CA LEU A 118 23.43 11.26 -14.38
C LEU A 118 22.06 11.44 -15.06
N LEU A 119 21.36 12.53 -14.72
CA LEU A 119 19.97 12.89 -15.10
C LEU A 119 19.60 12.69 -16.59
N ASN A 120 20.57 12.64 -17.49
CA ASN A 120 20.35 12.42 -18.93
C ASN A 120 19.74 11.04 -19.27
N ASP A 121 19.88 10.03 -18.41
CA ASP A 121 19.31 8.69 -18.67
C ASP A 121 17.88 8.49 -18.15
N LEU A 122 17.37 9.40 -17.31
CA LEU A 122 16.02 9.28 -16.73
C LEU A 122 14.94 10.05 -17.52
N ASP A 123 15.34 11.06 -18.31
CA ASP A 123 14.40 11.92 -19.05
C ASP A 123 13.70 11.22 -20.23
N LYS A 124 14.23 10.09 -20.72
CA LYS A 124 13.59 9.32 -21.81
C LYS A 124 12.38 8.51 -21.36
N ASN A 125 12.25 8.19 -20.06
CA ASN A 125 11.18 7.33 -19.58
C ASN A 125 10.02 8.07 -18.90
N ILE A 126 10.10 9.39 -18.74
CA ILE A 126 9.07 10.18 -18.02
C ILE A 126 8.31 11.14 -18.95
N TYR A 127 8.91 11.61 -20.06
CA TYR A 127 8.26 12.55 -21.00
C TYR A 127 7.69 11.93 -22.28
N GLY A 128 7.39 10.64 -22.26
CA GLY A 128 6.74 9.94 -23.37
C GLY A 128 5.21 9.99 -23.33
N LYS A 129 4.59 11.17 -23.14
CA LYS A 129 3.21 11.46 -23.56
C LYS A 129 2.83 12.92 -23.24
N THR A 130 2.29 13.60 -24.25
CA THR A 130 1.70 14.95 -24.25
C THR A 130 2.66 16.14 -24.19
N SER A 131 3.19 16.52 -25.35
CA SER A 131 3.42 17.93 -25.68
C SER A 131 3.37 18.12 -27.19
N GLU A 132 2.17 18.12 -27.73
CA GLU A 132 1.94 18.62 -29.08
C GLU A 132 2.07 20.14 -29.03
N LYS A 133 3.07 20.68 -29.74
CA LYS A 133 3.39 22.11 -29.82
C LYS A 133 2.16 22.89 -30.30
N ARG A 134 1.56 23.71 -29.44
CA ARG A 134 0.69 24.80 -29.87
C ARG A 134 1.56 25.92 -30.42
N ARG A 135 1.38 26.23 -31.70
CA ARG A 135 1.82 27.49 -32.29
C ARG A 135 0.85 28.57 -31.78
N HIS A 136 1.39 29.60 -31.15
CA HIS A 136 0.64 30.81 -30.84
C HIS A 136 0.33 31.51 -32.17
N ASP A 137 -0.94 31.59 -32.53
CA ASP A 137 -1.41 32.55 -33.52
C ASP A 137 -2.51 33.38 -32.86
N ASN A 138 -2.29 34.69 -32.78
CA ASN A 138 -3.14 35.61 -32.03
C ASN A 138 -4.31 36.04 -32.91
N SER A 139 -5.43 35.33 -32.84
CA SER A 139 -6.72 35.77 -33.40
C SER A 139 -7.87 35.37 -32.47
N ALA A 140 -8.64 36.37 -32.03
CA ALA A 140 -9.72 36.27 -31.06
C ALA A 140 -10.94 35.43 -31.54
N ASP A 141 -10.99 35.06 -32.81
CA ASP A 141 -12.03 34.18 -33.36
C ASP A 141 -11.79 32.68 -33.02
N SER A 142 -10.55 32.29 -32.73
CA SER A 142 -10.21 30.88 -32.47
C SER A 142 -10.68 30.38 -31.08
N ASP A 143 -10.80 31.28 -30.10
CA ASP A 143 -11.22 30.95 -28.74
C ASP A 143 -12.73 30.63 -28.65
N HIS A 144 -13.55 31.30 -29.47
CA HIS A 144 -14.99 31.02 -29.54
C HIS A 144 -15.27 29.65 -30.19
N GLN A 145 -14.55 29.30 -31.26
CA GLN A 145 -14.71 27.99 -31.90
C GLN A 145 -14.21 26.84 -31.00
N ASN A 146 -13.07 27.03 -30.31
CA ASN A 146 -12.56 26.05 -29.34
C ASN A 146 -13.53 25.84 -28.15
N ALA A 147 -14.16 26.90 -27.64
CA ALA A 147 -15.14 26.78 -26.56
C ALA A 147 -16.41 26.02 -26.98
N VAL A 148 -16.85 26.20 -28.23
CA VAL A 148 -17.99 25.48 -28.82
C VAL A 148 -17.66 24.00 -29.02
N GLU A 149 -16.46 23.69 -29.52
CA GLU A 149 -15.99 22.31 -29.71
C GLU A 149 -15.85 21.57 -28.36
N ILE A 150 -15.32 22.24 -27.33
CA ILE A 150 -15.23 21.69 -25.96
C ILE A 150 -16.62 21.40 -25.38
N LYS A 151 -17.61 22.29 -25.60
CA LYS A 151 -18.99 22.06 -25.16
C LYS A 151 -19.63 20.89 -25.92
N ARG A 152 -19.36 20.76 -27.22
CA ARG A 152 -19.84 19.65 -28.05
C ARG A 152 -19.27 18.30 -27.59
N GLN A 153 -17.98 18.26 -27.27
CA GLN A 153 -17.31 17.06 -26.73
C GLN A 153 -17.83 16.68 -25.33
N LYS A 154 -18.08 17.65 -24.45
CA LYS A 154 -18.69 17.39 -23.13
C LYS A 154 -20.11 16.85 -23.25
N LYS A 155 -20.91 17.37 -24.19
CA LYS A 155 -22.26 16.86 -24.47
C LYS A 155 -22.22 15.45 -25.04
N ALA A 156 -21.32 15.16 -25.99
CA ALA A 156 -21.16 13.81 -26.53
C ALA A 156 -20.73 12.77 -25.47
N ARG A 157 -19.87 13.16 -24.51
CA ARG A 157 -19.54 12.31 -23.36
C ARG A 157 -20.74 12.07 -22.45
N PHE A 158 -21.50 13.12 -22.14
CA PHE A 158 -22.71 12.99 -21.33
C PHE A 158 -23.76 12.09 -21.99
N ASP A 159 -23.96 12.23 -23.30
CA ASP A 159 -24.89 11.38 -24.06
C ASP A 159 -24.41 9.93 -24.11
N SER A 160 -23.09 9.68 -24.24
CA SER A 160 -22.50 8.34 -24.17
C SER A 160 -22.65 7.69 -22.79
N ASP A 161 -22.44 8.46 -21.71
CA ASP A 161 -22.61 7.98 -20.33
C ASP A 161 -24.08 7.64 -20.04
N LYS A 162 -25.01 8.42 -20.60
CA LYS A 162 -26.45 8.15 -20.50
C LYS A 162 -26.83 6.85 -21.21
N ILE A 163 -26.29 6.62 -22.42
CA ILE A 163 -26.50 5.37 -23.17
C ILE A 163 -25.92 4.18 -22.40
N TRP A 164 -24.72 4.33 -21.82
CA TRP A 164 -24.10 3.29 -21.01
C TRP A 164 -24.93 2.94 -19.77
N MET A 165 -25.45 3.95 -19.05
CA MET A 165 -26.34 3.76 -17.90
C MET A 165 -27.63 3.03 -18.27
N GLU A 166 -28.20 3.32 -19.44
CA GLU A 166 -29.42 2.66 -19.91
C GLU A 166 -29.17 1.20 -20.33
N ILE A 167 -28.01 0.93 -20.95
CA ILE A 167 -27.56 -0.44 -21.27
C ILE A 167 -27.31 -1.21 -19.96
N TYR A 168 -26.61 -0.61 -19.00
CA TYR A 168 -26.31 -1.23 -17.72
C TYR A 168 -27.59 -1.57 -16.94
N GLN A 169 -28.58 -0.66 -16.92
CA GLN A 169 -29.87 -0.93 -16.29
C GLN A 169 -30.67 -2.02 -17.00
N LYS A 170 -30.63 -2.07 -18.34
CA LYS A 170 -31.26 -3.15 -19.12
C LYS A 170 -30.56 -4.49 -18.90
N GLU A 171 -29.23 -4.52 -18.82
CA GLU A 171 -28.48 -5.73 -18.45
C GLU A 171 -28.82 -6.17 -17.03
N TYR A 172 -28.90 -5.25 -16.06
CA TYR A 172 -29.27 -5.57 -14.68
C TYR A 172 -30.68 -6.16 -14.56
N GLN A 173 -31.65 -5.59 -15.29
CA GLN A 173 -33.02 -6.09 -15.36
C GLN A 173 -33.14 -7.38 -16.19
N ALA A 174 -32.27 -7.61 -17.16
CA ALA A 174 -32.21 -8.87 -17.89
C ALA A 174 -31.53 -9.98 -17.06
N THR A 175 -30.58 -9.62 -16.19
CA THR A 175 -29.92 -10.57 -15.27
C THR A 175 -30.76 -10.95 -14.06
N SER A 176 -31.86 -10.26 -13.77
CA SER A 176 -32.79 -10.65 -12.70
C SER A 176 -33.72 -11.82 -13.09
N ASN A 177 -33.62 -12.34 -14.31
CA ASN A 177 -34.35 -13.53 -14.78
C ASN A 177 -33.38 -14.60 -15.32
N TRP A 178 -32.34 -14.97 -14.55
CA TRP A 178 -31.55 -16.17 -14.86
C TRP A 178 -32.21 -17.45 -14.30
N PRO A 179 -32.26 -18.56 -15.06
CA PRO A 179 -33.02 -19.79 -14.72
C PRO A 179 -32.62 -20.54 -13.43
N TRP A 180 -31.59 -20.11 -12.70
CA TRP A 180 -31.18 -20.77 -11.45
C TRP A 180 -31.74 -20.09 -10.20
N GLU A 181 -32.27 -18.86 -10.31
CA GLU A 181 -32.91 -18.17 -9.18
C GLU A 181 -34.36 -18.65 -8.97
N GLU A 182 -35.03 -19.06 -10.06
CA GLU A 182 -36.30 -19.80 -10.00
C GLU A 182 -36.13 -21.23 -9.42
N SER A 183 -34.89 -21.75 -9.42
CA SER A 183 -34.56 -23.08 -8.86
C SER A 183 -34.31 -23.06 -7.34
N LEU A 184 -34.14 -21.87 -6.74
CA LEU A 184 -33.98 -21.70 -5.29
C LEU A 184 -35.30 -21.36 -4.58
N GLU A 185 -36.31 -20.89 -5.32
CA GLU A 185 -37.65 -20.61 -4.79
C GLU A 185 -38.67 -21.73 -4.99
N SER A 186 -38.33 -22.80 -5.73
CA SER A 186 -39.10 -24.04 -5.68
C SER A 186 -38.85 -24.77 -4.36
N LYS A 187 -39.60 -24.39 -3.33
CA LYS A 187 -39.98 -25.33 -2.27
C LYS A 187 -40.60 -26.57 -2.91
N ASP A 188 -40.33 -27.74 -2.29
CA ASP A 188 -40.72 -29.11 -2.65
C ASP A 188 -39.61 -29.88 -3.39
N LYS A 189 -38.91 -30.87 -2.82
CA LYS A 189 -39.33 -31.91 -1.88
C LYS A 189 -38.13 -32.32 -1.02
N GLU A 190 -38.30 -32.39 0.30
CA GLU A 190 -37.42 -33.20 1.15
C GLU A 190 -37.47 -34.64 0.64
N GLN A 191 -36.42 -35.07 -0.06
CA GLN A 191 -36.24 -36.50 -0.34
C GLN A 191 -35.64 -37.13 0.91
N ASP A 192 -36.39 -38.03 1.51
CA ASP A 192 -35.98 -38.75 2.70
C ASP A 192 -34.86 -39.73 2.35
N TYR A 193 -33.62 -39.36 2.67
CA TYR A 193 -32.41 -40.17 2.41
C TYR A 193 -32.24 -41.32 3.42
N SER A 194 -33.21 -41.54 4.31
CA SER A 194 -33.22 -42.61 5.31
C SER A 194 -32.97 -44.00 4.70
N ALA A 195 -33.52 -44.28 3.51
CA ALA A 195 -33.33 -45.54 2.80
C ALA A 195 -31.88 -45.75 2.34
N PHE A 196 -31.18 -44.69 1.90
CA PHE A 196 -29.77 -44.76 1.49
C PHE A 196 -28.83 -44.92 2.69
N ILE A 197 -29.17 -44.28 3.81
CA ILE A 197 -28.44 -44.42 5.08
C ILE A 197 -28.56 -45.85 5.61
N GLN A 198 -29.77 -46.44 5.59
CA GLN A 198 -29.98 -47.84 5.97
C GLN A 198 -29.30 -48.83 5.00
N LEU A 199 -29.27 -48.53 3.69
CA LEU A 199 -28.55 -49.34 2.71
C LEU A 199 -27.04 -49.31 2.96
N ALA A 200 -26.48 -48.15 3.29
CA ALA A 200 -25.07 -48.00 3.65
C ALA A 200 -24.75 -48.76 4.95
N ASP A 201 -25.55 -48.59 5.99
CA ASP A 201 -25.37 -49.27 7.27
C ASP A 201 -25.42 -50.79 7.11
N THR A 202 -26.38 -51.31 6.34
CA THR A 202 -26.47 -52.76 6.07
C THR A 202 -25.31 -53.27 5.23
N HIS A 203 -24.75 -52.47 4.32
CA HIS A 203 -23.60 -52.85 3.49
C HIS A 203 -22.28 -52.86 4.28
N PHE A 204 -22.08 -51.89 5.18
CA PHE A 204 -20.89 -51.82 6.03
C PHE A 204 -20.93 -52.80 7.20
N LEU A 205 -22.11 -53.10 7.76
CA LEU A 205 -22.27 -54.10 8.84
C LEU A 205 -22.25 -55.55 8.32
N LYS A 206 -22.72 -55.82 7.10
CA LYS A 206 -22.68 -57.19 6.52
C LYS A 206 -21.28 -57.61 6.07
N ARG A 207 -20.39 -56.66 5.74
CA ARG A 207 -19.01 -56.96 5.28
C ARG A 207 -18.12 -57.53 6.39
N ASN A 208 -18.49 -57.39 7.66
CA ASN A 208 -17.74 -57.93 8.81
C ASN A 208 -18.27 -59.28 9.32
N HIS A 209 -19.34 -59.84 8.75
CA HIS A 209 -19.95 -61.09 9.24
C HIS A 209 -19.69 -62.33 8.37
N ALA A 210 -18.91 -62.23 7.29
CA ALA A 210 -18.65 -63.35 6.38
C ALA A 210 -17.45 -64.24 6.76
N LEU A 211 -16.75 -63.96 7.86
CA LEU A 211 -15.66 -64.81 8.34
C LEU A 211 -15.80 -65.03 9.85
N ILE A 212 -16.21 -66.26 10.20
CA ILE A 212 -15.96 -67.04 11.43
C ILE A 212 -17.28 -67.64 12.00
N PRO A 213 -17.36 -68.99 12.17
CA PRO A 213 -18.54 -69.69 12.69
C PRO A 213 -18.85 -69.39 14.16
N GLN A 214 -20.13 -69.55 14.52
CA GLN A 214 -20.64 -69.44 15.88
C GLN A 214 -20.09 -70.52 16.82
N ASP A 215 -19.73 -70.15 18.05
CA ASP A 215 -20.41 -70.74 19.21
C ASP A 215 -20.31 -69.89 20.49
N LYS A 216 -21.51 -69.62 21.02
CA LYS A 216 -21.99 -69.44 22.41
C LYS A 216 -21.12 -68.77 23.50
N SER A 217 -21.56 -67.55 23.84
CA SER A 217 -22.10 -67.08 25.14
C SER A 217 -21.47 -67.60 26.46
N ARG A 218 -21.24 -66.78 27.50
CA ARG A 218 -21.68 -65.40 27.80
C ARG A 218 -20.94 -64.93 29.05
N ASN A 219 -20.65 -63.62 29.04
CA ASN A 219 -20.48 -62.68 30.17
C ASN A 219 -19.47 -63.01 31.28
N LEU A 220 -18.41 -62.18 31.34
CA LEU A 220 -17.87 -61.67 32.59
C LEU A 220 -17.24 -60.29 32.37
N GLU A 221 -17.23 -59.53 33.46
CA GLU A 221 -16.87 -58.13 33.60
C GLU A 221 -15.37 -57.85 33.41
N SER A 222 -15.07 -56.56 33.19
CA SER A 222 -13.91 -55.80 33.66
C SER A 222 -12.50 -56.42 33.54
N TYR A 223 -11.59 -55.73 32.86
CA TYR A 223 -10.34 -55.22 33.47
C TYR A 223 -9.57 -54.34 32.47
N ALA A 224 -9.37 -53.09 32.88
CA ALA A 224 -8.14 -52.31 32.80
C ALA A 224 -7.40 -52.04 31.47
N LYS A 225 -7.14 -50.73 31.34
CA LYS A 225 -5.86 -50.08 30.97
C LYS A 225 -5.53 -49.88 29.50
N THR A 226 -5.62 -48.58 29.18
CA THR A 226 -4.63 -47.76 28.46
C THR A 226 -4.25 -48.22 27.06
N HIS A 227 -4.54 -47.41 26.05
CA HIS A 227 -3.52 -46.58 25.37
C HIS A 227 -4.23 -45.45 24.62
N TYR A 228 -3.70 -44.25 24.84
CA TYR A 228 -4.05 -42.98 24.21
C TYR A 228 -4.36 -43.12 22.71
N ARG A 229 -5.59 -42.78 22.31
CA ARG A 229 -5.85 -42.18 20.99
C ARG A 229 -6.09 -40.69 21.25
N PRO A 230 -5.35 -39.76 20.60
CA PRO A 230 -5.63 -38.35 20.72
C PRO A 230 -6.95 -38.09 19.99
N ASP A 231 -8.03 -38.16 20.76
CA ASP A 231 -9.30 -37.58 20.42
C ASP A 231 -9.07 -36.06 20.40
N VAL A 232 -8.97 -35.48 19.20
CA VAL A 232 -8.99 -34.02 19.03
C VAL A 232 -10.41 -33.58 19.37
N LYS A 233 -10.68 -33.51 20.67
CA LYS A 233 -11.78 -32.74 21.22
C LYS A 233 -11.52 -31.31 20.76
N GLN A 234 -12.20 -30.90 19.68
CA GLN A 234 -12.51 -29.50 19.47
C GLN A 234 -13.23 -29.05 20.74
N SER A 235 -12.47 -28.47 21.65
CA SER A 235 -13.01 -27.90 22.87
C SER A 235 -14.03 -26.86 22.42
N GLN A 236 -15.32 -27.16 22.60
CA GLN A 236 -16.39 -26.17 22.60
C GLN A 236 -16.17 -25.27 23.81
N LYS A 237 -15.14 -24.41 23.74
CA LYS A 237 -15.11 -23.17 24.49
C LYS A 237 -16.24 -22.30 23.93
N PRO A 238 -16.88 -21.44 24.74
CA PRO A 238 -17.89 -20.51 24.26
C PRO A 238 -17.37 -19.79 23.00
N PRO A 239 -18.24 -19.46 22.02
CA PRO A 239 -17.81 -18.83 20.79
C PRO A 239 -17.06 -17.54 21.15
N ARG A 240 -15.73 -17.58 21.03
CA ARG A 240 -14.90 -16.41 21.31
C ARG A 240 -15.21 -15.36 20.26
N ASN A 241 -15.19 -14.10 20.68
CA ASN A 241 -15.47 -12.98 19.81
C ASN A 241 -14.51 -13.00 18.60
N PRO A 242 -15.04 -12.95 17.35
CA PRO A 242 -14.21 -12.90 16.16
C PRO A 242 -13.23 -11.72 16.21
N LEU A 243 -12.01 -11.98 15.77
CA LEU A 243 -10.90 -11.05 15.83
C LEU A 243 -10.51 -10.57 14.43
N ILE A 244 -10.37 -9.26 14.27
CA ILE A 244 -9.85 -8.63 13.06
C ILE A 244 -8.52 -7.98 13.40
N ILE A 245 -7.50 -8.30 12.61
CA ILE A 245 -6.17 -7.70 12.78
C ILE A 245 -6.07 -6.45 11.93
N VAL A 246 -5.61 -5.36 12.55
CA VAL A 246 -5.42 -4.04 11.94
C VAL A 246 -3.93 -3.77 11.79
N PRO A 247 -3.45 -3.16 10.69
CA PRO A 247 -2.03 -2.89 10.53
C PRO A 247 -1.56 -1.78 11.48
N GLN A 248 -0.36 -1.94 12.05
CA GLN A 248 0.28 -0.94 12.92
C GLN A 248 1.07 0.12 12.12
N SER A 249 0.90 0.17 10.80
CA SER A 249 1.69 1.03 9.92
C SER A 249 1.16 2.48 9.96
N PRO A 250 2.03 3.49 10.18
CA PRO A 250 1.62 4.89 10.22
C PRO A 250 1.18 5.45 8.86
N SER A 251 1.42 4.70 7.78
CA SER A 251 0.94 5.00 6.43
C SER A 251 -0.25 4.13 6.01
N ALA A 252 -0.78 3.28 6.90
CA ALA A 252 -1.92 2.43 6.57
C ALA A 252 -3.20 3.25 6.44
N PHE A 253 -4.01 2.96 5.43
CA PHE A 253 -5.26 3.70 5.19
C PHE A 253 -6.23 3.62 6.38
N ILE A 254 -6.33 2.43 6.98
CA ILE A 254 -7.10 2.14 8.19
C ILE A 254 -6.14 1.71 9.30
N THR A 255 -6.29 2.33 10.46
CA THR A 255 -5.57 2.01 11.69
C THR A 255 -6.52 2.02 12.88
N MET A 256 -6.02 1.67 14.07
CA MET A 256 -6.80 1.72 15.31
C MET A 256 -7.36 3.11 15.63
N PHE A 257 -6.84 4.19 15.02
CA PHE A 257 -7.34 5.55 15.21
C PHE A 257 -8.66 5.82 14.49
N ASN A 258 -8.82 5.35 13.25
CA ASN A 258 -9.98 5.67 12.41
C ASN A 258 -10.96 4.50 12.21
N ILE A 259 -10.57 3.27 12.54
CA ILE A 259 -11.41 2.09 12.32
C ILE A 259 -12.75 2.19 13.04
N LYS A 260 -12.76 2.79 14.24
CA LYS A 260 -13.98 2.98 15.03
C LYS A 260 -14.98 3.89 14.30
N GLN A 261 -14.52 5.03 13.79
CA GLN A 261 -15.38 5.97 13.06
C GLN A 261 -15.90 5.36 11.76
N LEU A 262 -15.05 4.64 11.03
CA LEU A 262 -15.47 3.98 9.79
C LEU A 262 -16.52 2.88 10.06
N LEU A 263 -16.34 2.10 11.12
CA LEU A 263 -17.17 0.93 11.41
C LEU A 263 -18.30 1.15 12.43
N GLN A 264 -18.41 2.33 13.04
CA GLN A 264 -19.56 2.71 13.87
C GLN A 264 -20.38 3.80 13.20
N ASP A 265 -19.72 4.84 12.69
CA ASP A 265 -20.39 6.01 12.12
C ASP A 265 -20.53 5.93 10.59
N ALA A 266 -20.01 4.87 9.97
CA ALA A 266 -19.98 4.68 8.51
C ALA A 266 -19.32 5.86 7.78
N ARG A 267 -18.32 6.48 8.42
CA ARG A 267 -17.65 7.69 7.92
C ARG A 267 -16.14 7.54 8.00
N TYR A 268 -15.45 7.79 6.89
CA TYR A 268 -14.00 7.79 6.87
C TYR A 268 -13.43 9.13 7.34
N GLU A 269 -12.46 9.06 8.23
CA GLU A 269 -11.60 10.17 8.61
C GLU A 269 -10.12 9.75 8.50
N ASP A 270 -9.29 10.71 8.11
CA ASP A 270 -7.86 10.47 7.92
C ASP A 270 -7.18 10.30 9.29
N GLN A 271 -6.38 9.23 9.41
CA GLN A 271 -5.61 8.94 10.62
C GLN A 271 -4.68 10.08 11.03
N ALA A 272 -4.16 10.88 10.08
CA ALA A 272 -3.22 11.95 10.37
C ALA A 272 -3.87 13.06 11.20
N ILE A 273 -5.17 13.28 10.98
CA ILE A 273 -5.98 14.24 11.74
C ILE A 273 -6.24 13.67 13.14
N LEU A 274 -6.68 12.42 13.21
CA LEU A 274 -7.09 11.77 14.46
C LEU A 274 -5.92 11.47 15.40
N ARG A 275 -4.73 11.24 14.87
CA ARG A 275 -3.54 10.96 15.70
C ARG A 275 -3.13 12.16 16.54
N ASN A 276 -3.50 13.37 16.14
CA ASN A 276 -3.23 14.60 16.90
C ASN A 276 -4.30 14.87 17.97
N SER A 277 -5.54 14.41 17.77
CA SER A 277 -6.66 14.66 18.67
C SER A 277 -6.95 13.52 19.64
N ASN A 278 -6.73 12.28 19.22
CA ASN A 278 -7.21 11.09 19.93
C ASN A 278 -6.05 10.21 20.41
N LYS A 279 -6.24 9.61 21.59
CA LYS A 279 -5.37 8.54 22.07
C LYS A 279 -5.69 7.25 21.31
N LYS A 280 -4.65 6.45 21.08
CA LYS A 280 -4.76 5.15 20.43
C LYS A 280 -5.33 4.13 21.42
N ASP A 281 -6.43 3.48 21.03
CA ASP A 281 -6.92 2.29 21.72
C ASP A 281 -6.16 1.06 21.22
N ASN A 282 -5.72 0.19 22.14
CA ASN A 282 -5.03 -1.05 21.78
C ASN A 282 -6.00 -2.11 21.25
N THR A 283 -7.23 -2.09 21.76
CA THR A 283 -8.30 -3.01 21.38
C THR A 283 -9.59 -2.20 21.22
N VAL A 284 -10.31 -2.42 20.13
CA VAL A 284 -11.63 -1.82 19.87
C VAL A 284 -12.64 -2.94 19.71
N THR A 285 -13.79 -2.83 20.37
CA THR A 285 -14.89 -3.78 20.23
C THR A 285 -16.08 -3.11 19.56
N ILE A 286 -16.64 -3.75 18.53
CA ILE A 286 -17.80 -3.26 17.79
C ILE A 286 -18.89 -4.34 17.82
N ILE A 287 -20.10 -3.97 18.24
CA ILE A 287 -21.25 -4.85 18.27
C ILE A 287 -22.01 -4.70 16.96
N ARG A 288 -22.22 -5.80 16.24
CA ARG A 288 -23.01 -5.86 15.02
C ARG A 288 -23.87 -7.11 15.00
N ASN A 289 -25.16 -6.97 14.69
CA ASN A 289 -26.11 -8.08 14.63
C ASN A 289 -26.10 -8.96 15.91
N GLY A 290 -25.99 -8.32 17.08
CA GLY A 290 -25.91 -9.00 18.38
C GLY A 290 -24.61 -9.74 18.65
N LYS A 291 -23.55 -9.53 17.84
CA LYS A 291 -22.24 -10.17 17.98
C LYS A 291 -21.15 -9.13 18.17
N GLU A 292 -20.24 -9.41 19.09
CA GLU A 292 -19.06 -8.58 19.35
C GLU A 292 -17.91 -8.98 18.43
N TYR A 293 -17.34 -7.98 17.74
CA TYR A 293 -16.14 -8.11 16.93
C TYR A 293 -15.02 -7.33 17.57
N GLU A 294 -13.87 -7.97 17.76
CA GLU A 294 -12.69 -7.37 18.36
C GLU A 294 -11.69 -6.98 17.28
N PHE A 295 -11.11 -5.80 17.41
CA PHE A 295 -10.10 -5.25 16.53
C PHE A 295 -8.85 -4.96 17.34
N THR A 296 -7.69 -5.37 16.83
CA THR A 296 -6.41 -5.11 17.49
C THR A 296 -5.29 -5.01 16.46
N ASP A 297 -4.26 -4.24 16.79
CA ASP A 297 -3.01 -4.22 16.04
C ASP A 297 -1.84 -4.87 16.78
N GLN A 298 -2.06 -5.37 18.00
CA GLN A 298 -1.05 -6.01 18.83
C GLN A 298 -1.17 -7.54 18.76
N VAL A 299 -0.37 -8.14 17.89
CA VAL A 299 -0.34 -9.60 17.66
C VAL A 299 0.72 -10.35 18.47
N GLU A 300 1.57 -9.63 19.21
CA GLU A 300 2.78 -10.15 19.85
C GLU A 300 2.50 -11.14 20.98
N ASN A 301 1.38 -10.98 21.66
CA ASN A 301 0.95 -11.82 22.79
C ASN A 301 -0.10 -12.86 22.40
N PHE A 302 -0.35 -13.08 21.11
CA PHE A 302 -1.40 -13.99 20.66
C PHE A 302 -1.04 -15.45 20.96
N GLN A 303 -1.98 -16.15 21.58
CA GLN A 303 -1.93 -17.59 21.71
C GLN A 303 -2.54 -18.27 20.48
N GLN A 304 -2.30 -19.56 20.29
CA GLN A 304 -2.92 -20.31 19.18
C GLN A 304 -4.46 -20.17 19.17
N ALA A 305 -5.08 -20.08 20.34
CA ALA A 305 -6.51 -19.92 20.46
C ALA A 305 -7.01 -18.52 20.07
N ASP A 306 -6.13 -17.51 20.00
CA ASP A 306 -6.43 -16.19 19.44
C ASP A 306 -6.30 -16.19 17.92
N TRP A 307 -5.28 -16.89 17.38
CA TRP A 307 -5.15 -17.07 15.94
C TRP A 307 -6.35 -17.81 15.33
N ASN A 308 -6.90 -18.80 16.04
CA ASN A 308 -8.08 -19.56 15.59
C ASN A 308 -9.38 -18.72 15.52
N ARG A 309 -9.43 -17.54 16.16
CA ARG A 309 -10.60 -16.63 16.11
C ARG A 309 -10.39 -15.46 15.14
N VAL A 310 -9.23 -15.38 14.48
CA VAL A 310 -8.98 -14.36 13.45
C VAL A 310 -9.86 -14.66 12.25
N VAL A 311 -10.73 -13.72 11.89
CA VAL A 311 -11.67 -13.85 10.76
C VAL A 311 -11.28 -13.01 9.55
N CYS A 312 -10.45 -11.99 9.75
CA CYS A 312 -10.05 -11.06 8.70
C CYS A 312 -8.76 -10.34 9.09
N VAL A 313 -7.93 -10.02 8.09
CA VAL A 313 -6.73 -9.19 8.26
C VAL A 313 -6.82 -7.97 7.37
N ILE A 314 -6.78 -6.78 7.95
CA ILE A 314 -6.62 -5.53 7.19
C ILE A 314 -5.13 -5.36 6.90
N THR A 315 -4.78 -5.01 5.65
CA THR A 315 -3.40 -4.80 5.23
C THR A 315 -3.23 -3.48 4.49
N ASP A 316 -2.06 -2.86 4.66
CA ASP A 316 -1.60 -1.69 3.91
C ASP A 316 -0.68 -2.10 2.74
N GLY A 317 -0.53 -3.39 2.48
CA GLY A 317 0.41 -3.92 1.51
C GLY A 317 1.84 -4.03 2.01
N SER A 318 2.10 -3.89 3.30
CA SER A 318 3.45 -4.09 3.83
C SER A 318 3.72 -5.55 4.23
N GLU A 319 4.68 -6.21 3.59
CA GLU A 319 5.02 -7.61 3.87
C GLU A 319 5.61 -7.83 5.27
N TRP A 320 6.29 -6.81 5.81
CA TRP A 320 6.92 -6.92 7.13
C TRP A 320 5.90 -7.15 8.26
N LEU A 321 4.63 -6.77 8.05
CA LEU A 321 3.54 -6.98 9.01
C LEU A 321 3.36 -8.47 9.36
N PHE A 322 3.44 -9.36 8.36
CA PHE A 322 3.18 -10.79 8.51
C PHE A 322 4.28 -11.54 9.24
N LYS A 323 5.49 -10.97 9.38
CA LYS A 323 6.60 -11.60 10.11
C LYS A 323 6.25 -11.89 11.57
N LYS A 324 5.40 -11.05 12.17
CA LYS A 324 4.93 -11.20 13.56
C LYS A 324 3.78 -12.20 13.69
N TYR A 325 3.15 -12.64 12.60
CA TYR A 325 1.95 -13.48 12.66
C TYR A 325 2.30 -14.95 12.86
N CYS A 326 1.31 -15.80 13.14
CA CYS A 326 1.53 -17.26 13.09
C CYS A 326 1.86 -17.72 11.64
N TRP A 327 1.21 -17.12 10.65
CA TRP A 327 1.48 -17.30 9.22
C TRP A 327 2.51 -16.27 8.74
N LYS A 328 3.74 -16.69 8.50
CA LYS A 328 4.89 -15.78 8.30
C LYS A 328 4.92 -15.08 6.94
N THR A 329 4.09 -15.50 5.99
CA THR A 329 3.99 -14.91 4.65
C THR A 329 2.56 -14.40 4.38
N PRO A 330 2.41 -13.39 3.50
CA PRO A 330 1.08 -12.93 3.07
C PRO A 330 0.27 -14.07 2.43
N GLU A 331 0.92 -14.89 1.59
CA GLU A 331 0.29 -16.02 0.91
C GLU A 331 -0.29 -17.06 1.88
N ASP A 332 0.48 -17.41 2.91
CA ASP A 332 0.03 -18.35 3.93
C ASP A 332 -1.07 -17.73 4.80
N THR A 333 -0.94 -16.44 5.14
CA THR A 333 -1.99 -15.71 5.88
C THR A 333 -3.30 -15.73 5.10
N PHE A 334 -3.27 -15.32 3.83
CA PHE A 334 -4.48 -15.15 3.03
C PHE A 334 -5.07 -16.46 2.50
N LYS A 335 -4.33 -17.56 2.61
CA LYS A 335 -4.87 -18.91 2.46
C LYS A 335 -5.80 -19.30 3.61
N ASN A 336 -5.51 -18.82 4.82
CA ASN A 336 -6.26 -19.17 6.04
C ASN A 336 -7.37 -18.15 6.35
N VAL A 337 -7.12 -16.85 6.13
CA VAL A 337 -8.07 -15.77 6.47
C VAL A 337 -8.14 -14.73 5.34
N PRO A 338 -9.31 -14.16 5.02
CA PRO A 338 -9.39 -13.14 3.98
C PRO A 338 -8.65 -11.85 4.36
N GLY A 339 -8.04 -11.24 3.35
CA GLY A 339 -7.40 -9.93 3.45
C GLY A 339 -8.32 -8.81 2.99
N VAL A 340 -8.25 -7.65 3.64
CA VAL A 340 -8.91 -6.42 3.17
C VAL A 340 -7.87 -5.33 2.96
N TYR A 341 -7.88 -4.73 1.77
CA TYR A 341 -7.02 -3.60 1.40
C TYR A 341 -7.90 -2.39 1.08
N PHE A 342 -7.79 -1.35 1.91
CA PHE A 342 -8.47 -0.09 1.70
C PHE A 342 -7.63 0.84 0.82
N LYS A 343 -8.27 1.50 -0.14
CA LYS A 343 -7.62 2.48 -1.02
C LYS A 343 -8.58 3.59 -1.43
N TYR A 344 -8.05 4.70 -1.91
CA TYR A 344 -8.88 5.64 -2.64
C TYR A 344 -9.29 5.06 -4.00
N THR A 345 -10.49 5.40 -4.47
CA THR A 345 -11.06 4.86 -5.72
C THR A 345 -10.11 4.99 -6.92
N HIS A 346 -9.43 6.14 -7.05
CA HIS A 346 -8.53 6.45 -8.16
C HIS A 346 -7.06 6.09 -7.91
N ASP A 347 -6.72 5.57 -6.73
CA ASP A 347 -5.35 5.19 -6.42
C ASP A 347 -5.03 3.80 -7.00
N GLU A 348 -3.80 3.68 -7.51
CA GLU A 348 -3.26 2.41 -7.96
C GLU A 348 -2.99 1.47 -6.76
N VAL A 349 -3.30 0.19 -6.96
CA VAL A 349 -3.00 -0.85 -5.97
C VAL A 349 -1.49 -1.10 -5.99
N LYS A 350 -0.87 -1.25 -4.82
CA LYS A 350 0.55 -1.62 -4.72
C LYS A 350 0.78 -2.97 -5.41
N LYS A 351 1.86 -3.07 -6.20
CA LYS A 351 2.16 -4.25 -7.03
C LYS A 351 2.13 -5.56 -6.25
N ASN A 352 2.67 -5.57 -5.04
CA ASN A 352 2.71 -6.76 -4.19
C ASN A 352 1.32 -7.24 -3.75
N VAL A 353 0.40 -6.32 -3.43
CA VAL A 353 -0.98 -6.65 -3.04
C VAL A 353 -1.73 -7.33 -4.19
N ILE A 354 -1.47 -6.92 -5.44
CA ILE A 354 -2.09 -7.50 -6.64
C ILE A 354 -1.75 -9.00 -6.78
N PHE A 355 -0.55 -9.41 -6.37
CA PHE A 355 -0.12 -10.81 -6.46
C PHE A 355 -0.70 -11.69 -5.35
N TRP A 356 -1.19 -11.10 -4.26
CA TRP A 356 -1.73 -11.86 -3.15
C TRP A 356 -3.15 -12.35 -3.46
N ARG A 357 -3.39 -13.63 -3.20
CA ARG A 357 -4.70 -14.26 -3.37
C ARG A 357 -5.60 -13.94 -2.16
N ASN A 358 -6.93 -13.94 -2.38
CA ASN A 358 -7.94 -13.79 -1.32
C ASN A 358 -7.90 -12.43 -0.60
N ILE A 359 -7.68 -11.36 -1.38
CA ILE A 359 -7.74 -9.98 -0.91
C ILE A 359 -8.92 -9.27 -1.56
N TYR A 360 -9.67 -8.58 -0.72
CA TYR A 360 -10.77 -7.71 -1.11
C TYR A 360 -10.33 -6.26 -1.11
N TYR A 361 -10.65 -5.56 -2.18
CA TYR A 361 -10.32 -4.15 -2.35
C TYR A 361 -11.53 -3.30 -1.99
N ILE A 362 -11.43 -2.50 -0.94
CA ILE A 362 -12.50 -1.58 -0.55
C ILE A 362 -12.10 -0.17 -0.97
N ASN A 363 -12.91 0.44 -1.82
CA ASN A 363 -12.66 1.77 -2.36
C ASN A 363 -13.34 2.82 -1.48
N ILE A 364 -12.56 3.81 -1.04
CA ILE A 364 -13.05 4.99 -0.33
C ILE A 364 -12.99 6.17 -1.29
N HIS A 365 -14.02 7.00 -1.30
CA HIS A 365 -14.02 8.22 -2.12
C HIS A 365 -13.37 9.38 -1.35
N GLN A 366 -12.47 10.13 -1.98
CA GLN A 366 -11.80 11.26 -1.32
C GLN A 366 -12.77 12.37 -0.92
N ASN A 367 -13.74 12.69 -1.78
CA ASN A 367 -14.64 13.85 -1.62
C ASN A 367 -16.11 13.46 -1.35
N LEU A 368 -16.46 12.18 -1.42
CA LEU A 368 -17.87 11.73 -1.34
C LEU A 368 -18.09 10.90 -0.07
N ARG A 369 -18.18 11.57 1.08
CA ARG A 369 -18.36 10.90 2.39
C ARG A 369 -19.67 10.12 2.53
N HIS A 370 -20.71 10.48 1.77
CA HIS A 370 -21.96 9.71 1.74
C HIS A 370 -21.77 8.29 1.16
N LYS A 371 -20.69 8.05 0.40
CA LYS A 371 -20.35 6.72 -0.13
C LYS A 371 -19.53 5.87 0.84
N ASP A 372 -19.07 6.43 1.97
CA ASP A 372 -18.36 5.65 2.97
C ASP A 372 -19.26 4.54 3.58
N ALA A 373 -20.58 4.71 3.53
CA ALA A 373 -21.56 3.69 3.90
C ALA A 373 -21.51 2.44 2.99
N GLU A 374 -21.13 2.59 1.72
CA GLU A 374 -20.92 1.47 0.79
C GLU A 374 -19.68 0.67 1.22
N ALA A 375 -18.56 1.35 1.46
CA ALA A 375 -17.33 0.74 1.95
C ALA A 375 -17.51 0.02 3.30
N TYR A 376 -18.28 0.63 4.20
CA TYR A 376 -18.71 0.01 5.46
C TYR A 376 -19.47 -1.30 5.21
N THR A 377 -20.46 -1.27 4.33
CA THR A 377 -21.30 -2.43 4.04
C THR A 377 -20.49 -3.56 3.40
N GLU A 378 -19.62 -3.21 2.44
CA GLU A 378 -18.72 -4.14 1.77
C GLU A 378 -17.77 -4.84 2.77
N PHE A 379 -17.15 -4.08 3.67
CA PHE A 379 -16.28 -4.63 4.72
C PHE A 379 -17.00 -5.70 5.54
N TRP A 380 -18.18 -5.39 6.02
CA TRP A 380 -18.92 -6.32 6.86
C TRP A 380 -19.44 -7.53 6.11
N ASN A 381 -19.81 -7.39 4.83
CA ASN A 381 -20.17 -8.52 3.99
C ASN A 381 -19.02 -9.53 3.88
N ILE A 382 -17.78 -9.04 3.75
CA ILE A 382 -16.57 -9.89 3.70
C ILE A 382 -16.37 -10.60 5.04
N VAL A 383 -16.38 -9.86 6.15
CA VAL A 383 -16.15 -10.41 7.50
C VAL A 383 -17.23 -11.41 7.90
N GLU A 384 -18.50 -11.14 7.60
CA GLU A 384 -19.61 -12.03 7.91
C GLU A 384 -19.60 -13.29 7.04
N LYS A 385 -19.16 -13.19 5.78
CA LYS A 385 -18.99 -14.35 4.88
C LYS A 385 -17.84 -15.25 5.32
N ALA A 386 -16.73 -14.67 5.78
CA ALA A 386 -15.54 -15.40 6.24
C ALA A 386 -15.85 -16.38 7.37
N ARG A 387 -16.83 -16.06 8.22
CA ARG A 387 -17.22 -16.88 9.37
C ARG A 387 -18.09 -18.10 9.01
N ARG A 388 -18.61 -18.20 7.78
CA ARG A 388 -19.52 -19.29 7.38
C ARG A 388 -18.80 -20.60 6.99
N TYR A 389 -17.48 -20.68 7.20
CA TYR A 389 -16.65 -21.84 6.84
C TYR A 389 -15.97 -22.47 8.04
#